data_AF-A0A4Q2XHV1-F1
#
_entry.id   AF-A0A4Q2XHV1-F1
#
_cell.length_a   1.000
_cell.length_b   1.000
_cell.length_c   1.000
_cell.angle_alpha   90.00
_cell.angle_beta   90.00
_cell.angle_gamma   90.00
#
_symmetry.space_group_name_H-M   'P 1'
#
loop_
_entity.id
_entity.type
_entity.pdbx_description
1 polymer ?
#
loop_
_entity_poly.entity_id
_entity_poly.type
_entity_poly.pdbx_seq_one_letter_code
_entity_poly.pdbx_strand_id
1 'polypeptide(L)'
;MARLMHGSGVFGPKTDRPYFDAWLRRTGRQFAVSGRLTETAMALAASEGGTVEEWRTRLRVLLEGNEVPSLDLLMRIDMLLAGPPREKGAEDGQGSLF
;
A
#
# COMPACT_ATOMS: atom_id res chain seq x y z
N MET A 1 7.37 26.39 7.64
CA MET A 1 6.21 25.49 7.81
C MET A 1 6.69 24.05 7.74
N ALA A 2 7.37 23.56 8.79
CA ALA A 2 7.86 22.18 8.86
C ALA A 2 6.83 21.36 9.64
N ARG A 3 6.08 20.50 8.95
CA ARG A 3 5.13 19.58 9.60
C ARG A 3 5.93 18.40 10.16
N LEU A 4 6.11 18.40 11.48
CA LEU A 4 6.49 17.24 12.26
C LEU A 4 5.45 16.13 12.04
N MET A 5 5.87 15.06 11.38
CA MET A 5 5.16 13.77 11.39
C MET A 5 5.81 12.93 12.50
N HIS A 6 5.19 12.92 13.69
CA HIS A 6 5.58 12.05 14.80
C HIS A 6 4.57 10.90 14.95
N GLY A 7 5.12 9.70 15.13
CA GLY A 7 4.48 8.55 15.77
C GLY A 7 3.85 7.55 14.80
N SER A 8 3.90 6.23 14.99
CA SER A 8 4.49 5.38 16.02
C SER A 8 4.42 3.96 15.48
N GLY A 9 5.46 3.15 15.65
CA GLY A 9 5.44 1.75 15.20
C GLY A 9 6.75 1.05 15.50
N VAL A 10 7.04 0.89 16.78
CA VAL A 10 8.22 0.18 17.27
C VAL A 10 8.00 -1.31 17.06
N PHE A 11 8.28 -1.82 15.86
CA PHE A 11 8.47 -3.25 15.66
C PHE A 11 9.94 -3.59 15.89
N GLY A 12 10.18 -4.40 16.92
CA GLY A 12 11.52 -4.75 17.36
C GLY A 12 12.29 -5.54 16.29
N PRO A 13 13.62 -5.36 16.17
CA PRO A 13 14.41 -5.82 15.02
C PRO A 13 14.58 -7.34 14.87
N LYS A 14 13.92 -8.19 15.66
CA LYS A 14 14.22 -9.64 15.72
C LYS A 14 13.03 -10.58 15.52
N THR A 15 11.80 -10.19 15.84
CA THR A 15 10.64 -11.12 15.81
C THR A 15 9.76 -10.94 14.57
N ASP A 16 9.69 -9.73 14.01
CA ASP A 16 8.78 -9.39 12.90
C ASP A 16 9.38 -9.60 11.50
N ARG A 17 10.69 -9.83 11.42
CA ARG A 17 11.40 -10.12 10.16
C ARG A 17 10.77 -11.25 9.33
N PRO A 18 10.51 -12.46 9.89
CA PRO A 18 9.95 -13.55 9.08
C PRO A 18 8.56 -13.24 8.50
N TYR A 19 7.73 -12.48 9.24
CA TYR A 19 6.43 -12.04 8.73
C TYR A 19 6.59 -11.01 7.61
N PHE A 20 7.48 -10.03 7.83
CA PHE A 20 7.79 -9.01 6.83
C PHE A 20 8.38 -9.62 5.55
N ASP A 21 9.32 -10.57 5.65
CA ASP A 21 9.89 -11.28 4.51
C ASP A 21 8.82 -12.07 3.72
N ALA A 22 7.91 -12.75 4.42
CA ALA A 22 6.80 -13.47 3.78
C ALA A 22 5.84 -12.50 3.08
N TRP A 23 5.52 -11.38 3.72
CA TRP A 23 4.71 -10.32 3.14
C TRP A 23 5.39 -9.71 1.91
N LEU A 24 6.68 -9.38 1.98
CA LEU A 24 7.47 -8.79 0.90
C LEU A 24 7.48 -9.68 -0.35
N ARG A 25 7.64 -11.00 -0.18
CA ARG A 25 7.60 -11.97 -1.27
C ARG A 25 6.24 -12.02 -1.97
N ARG A 26 5.15 -11.90 -1.22
CA ARG A 26 3.77 -11.90 -1.75
C ARG A 26 3.46 -10.57 -2.43
N THR A 27 3.64 -9.49 -1.70
CA THR A 27 3.27 -8.14 -2.08
C THR A 27 4.15 -7.60 -3.21
N GLY A 28 5.46 -7.90 -3.21
CA GLY A 28 6.35 -7.54 -4.30
C GLY A 28 5.93 -8.11 -5.66
N ARG A 29 5.36 -9.34 -5.69
CA ARG A 29 4.79 -9.91 -6.91
C ARG A 29 3.54 -9.16 -7.38
N GLN A 30 2.72 -8.65 -6.45
CA GLN A 30 1.54 -7.87 -6.81
C GLN A 30 1.93 -6.49 -7.37
N PHE A 31 2.98 -5.88 -6.82
CA PHE A 31 3.51 -4.61 -7.32
C PHE A 31 4.29 -4.72 -8.63
N ALA A 32 4.77 -5.91 -8.99
CA ALA A 32 5.39 -6.16 -10.29
C ALA A 32 4.38 -6.02 -11.47
N VAL A 33 3.08 -6.05 -11.18
CA VAL A 33 2.04 -5.71 -12.17
C VAL A 33 2.09 -4.21 -12.44
N SER A 34 2.29 -3.83 -13.71
CA SER A 34 2.44 -2.42 -14.10
C SER A 34 1.26 -1.57 -13.62
N GLY A 35 1.53 -0.42 -13.01
CA GLY A 35 0.50 0.51 -12.55
C GLY A 35 0.11 0.36 -11.09
N ARG A 36 0.13 -0.85 -10.53
CA ARG A 36 -0.36 -1.13 -9.17
C ARG A 36 0.40 -0.38 -8.06
N LEU A 37 1.71 -0.19 -8.25
CA LEU A 37 2.54 0.61 -7.34
C LEU A 37 2.13 2.08 -7.34
N THR A 38 1.79 2.63 -8.51
CA THR A 38 1.31 4.00 -8.65
C THR A 38 -0.08 4.17 -8.04
N GLU A 39 -1.00 3.24 -8.30
CA GLU A 39 -2.36 3.25 -7.75
C GLU A 39 -2.35 3.17 -6.21
N THR A 40 -1.53 2.28 -5.65
CA THR A 40 -1.41 2.15 -4.20
C THR A 40 -0.80 3.42 -3.59
N ALA A 41 0.20 4.03 -4.24
CA ALA A 41 0.76 5.29 -3.81
C ALA A 41 -0.26 6.44 -3.85
N MET A 42 -1.14 6.47 -4.86
CA MET A 42 -2.24 7.43 -4.93
C MET A 42 -3.24 7.25 -3.77
N ALA A 43 -3.63 6.01 -3.48
CA ALA A 43 -4.55 5.70 -2.39
C ALA A 43 -3.96 6.01 -1.00
N LEU A 44 -2.66 5.76 -0.81
CA LEU A 44 -1.94 6.12 0.41
C LEU A 44 -1.81 7.63 0.55
N ALA A 45 -1.47 8.36 -0.51
CA ALA A 45 -1.43 9.83 -0.49
C ALA A 45 -2.79 10.43 -0.13
N ALA A 46 -3.88 9.86 -0.64
CA ALA A 46 -5.24 10.30 -0.31
C ALA A 46 -5.65 10.00 1.14
N SER A 47 -5.17 8.90 1.72
CA SER A 47 -5.59 8.45 3.07
C SER A 47 -4.69 8.98 4.20
N GLU A 48 -3.38 8.89 4.01
CA GLU A 48 -2.36 9.22 5.02
C GLU A 48 -1.76 10.62 4.82
N GLY A 49 -2.10 11.27 3.69
CA GLY A 49 -1.50 12.54 3.27
C GLY A 49 -0.13 12.36 2.62
N GLY A 50 0.52 13.46 2.27
CA GLY A 50 1.74 13.48 1.46
C GLY A 50 1.43 13.42 -0.04
N THR A 51 2.48 13.25 -0.84
CA THR A 51 2.38 13.19 -2.31
C THR A 51 2.51 11.77 -2.83
N VAL A 52 1.96 11.54 -4.01
CA VAL A 52 2.06 10.24 -4.71
C VAL A 52 3.53 9.84 -4.91
N GLU A 53 4.41 10.77 -5.26
CA GLU A 53 5.83 10.49 -5.51
C GLU A 53 6.60 10.13 -4.23
N GLU A 54 6.28 10.75 -3.10
CA GLU A 54 6.83 10.36 -1.79
C GLU A 54 6.42 8.92 -1.46
N TRP A 55 5.15 8.57 -1.65
CA TRP A 55 4.66 7.21 -1.42
C TRP A 55 5.25 6.18 -2.39
N ARG A 56 5.43 6.52 -3.67
CA ARG A 56 6.10 5.62 -4.63
C ARG A 56 7.54 5.34 -4.22
N THR A 57 8.26 6.38 -3.79
CA THR A 57 9.65 6.24 -3.32
C THR A 57 9.69 5.38 -2.06
N ARG A 58 8.79 5.63 -1.12
CA ARG A 58 8.71 4.87 0.13
C ARG A 58 8.34 3.41 -0.10
N LEU A 59 7.38 3.12 -0.97
CA LEU A 59 7.00 1.75 -1.35
C LEU A 59 8.16 1.01 -2.00
N ARG A 60 8.99 1.68 -2.82
CA ARG A 60 10.20 1.06 -3.38
C ARG A 60 11.21 0.67 -2.31
N VAL A 61 11.55 1.60 -1.41
CA VAL A 61 12.48 1.35 -0.29
C VAL A 61 11.97 0.20 0.60
N LEU A 62 10.66 0.15 0.82
CA LEU A 62 9.99 -0.90 1.59
C LEU A 62 10.08 -2.26 0.88
N LEU A 63 9.87 -2.29 -0.45
CA LEU A 63 10.02 -3.51 -1.28
C LEU A 63 11.46 -3.97 -1.42
N GLU A 64 12.43 -3.08 -1.29
CA GLU A 64 13.86 -3.42 -1.18
C GLU A 64 14.22 -4.02 0.18
N GLY A 65 13.29 -4.01 1.15
CA GLY A 65 13.52 -4.48 2.52
C GLY A 65 14.44 -3.57 3.34
N ASN A 66 14.68 -2.34 2.85
CA ASN A 66 15.57 -1.36 3.49
C ASN A 66 14.89 -0.62 4.65
N GLU A 67 13.56 -0.60 4.70
CA GLU A 67 12.77 -0.03 5.80
C GLU A 67 11.72 -1.06 6.26
N VAL A 68 11.62 -1.27 7.58
CA VAL A 68 10.53 -2.06 8.18
C VAL A 68 9.41 -1.08 8.55
N PRO A 69 8.29 -1.07 7.82
CA PRO A 69 7.13 -0.24 8.14
C PRO A 69 6.42 -0.74 9.39
N SER A 70 5.59 0.12 9.99
CA SER A 70 4.64 -0.28 11.04
C SER A 70 3.67 -1.35 10.52
N LEU A 71 3.25 -2.30 11.37
CA LEU A 71 2.22 -3.28 11.04
C LEU A 71 0.91 -2.66 10.55
N ASP A 72 0.51 -1.52 11.13
CA ASP A 72 -0.68 -0.79 10.68
C ASP A 72 -0.58 -0.40 9.20
N LEU A 73 0.59 0.13 8.80
CA LEU A 73 0.88 0.47 7.41
C LEU A 73 0.94 -0.78 6.52
N LEU A 74 1.51 -1.89 7.00
CA LEU A 74 1.49 -3.18 6.26
C LEU A 74 0.07 -3.65 6.00
N MET A 75 -0.78 -3.66 7.03
CA MET A 75 -2.18 -4.05 6.92
C MET A 75 -2.94 -3.12 5.96
N ARG A 76 -2.67 -1.82 6.01
CA ARG A 76 -3.29 -0.84 5.12
C ARG A 76 -2.91 -1.10 3.66
N ILE A 77 -1.64 -1.33 3.37
CA ILE A 77 -1.18 -1.70 2.03
C ILE A 77 -1.83 -3.01 1.60
N ASP A 78 -1.96 -3.99 2.51
CA ASP A 78 -2.62 -5.26 2.22
C ASP A 78 -4.09 -5.08 1.83
N MET A 79 -4.83 -4.23 2.54
CA MET A 79 -6.22 -3.89 2.22
C MET A 79 -6.33 -3.22 0.84
N LEU A 80 -5.42 -2.29 0.52
CA LEU A 80 -5.39 -1.65 -0.80
C LEU A 80 -5.08 -2.65 -1.92
N LEU A 81 -4.16 -3.59 -1.68
CA LEU A 81 -3.77 -4.62 -2.64
C LEU A 81 -4.79 -5.73 -2.79
N ALA A 82 -5.54 -6.08 -1.74
CA ALA A 82 -6.69 -6.97 -1.80
C ALA A 82 -7.77 -6.41 -2.75
N GLY A 83 -7.68 -5.12 -3.09
CA GLY A 83 -8.65 -4.38 -3.88
C GLY A 83 -9.81 -3.93 -3.00
N PRO A 84 -10.65 -3.00 -3.49
CA PRO A 84 -11.92 -2.75 -2.84
C PRO A 84 -12.65 -4.10 -2.68
N PRO A 85 -13.31 -4.38 -1.54
CA PRO A 85 -14.29 -5.45 -1.53
C PRO A 85 -15.17 -5.17 -2.73
N ARG A 86 -15.26 -6.09 -3.69
CA ARG A 86 -16.12 -5.92 -4.87
C ARG A 86 -17.46 -5.41 -4.36
N GLU A 87 -17.72 -4.13 -4.52
CA GLU A 87 -19.07 -3.63 -4.45
C GLU A 87 -19.72 -4.30 -5.67
N LYS A 88 -20.37 -5.44 -5.42
CA LYS A 88 -21.36 -5.99 -6.34
C LYS A 88 -22.37 -4.85 -6.56
N GLY A 89 -22.22 -4.11 -7.65
CA GLY A 89 -23.20 -3.08 -8.00
C GLY A 89 -22.64 -1.83 -8.66
N ALA A 90 -21.85 -1.96 -9.71
CA ALA A 90 -21.69 -0.89 -10.70
C ALA A 90 -21.55 -1.47 -12.12
N GLU A 91 -22.36 -2.49 -12.42
CA GLU A 91 -22.56 -3.01 -13.78
C GLU A 91 -24.07 -3.27 -13.99
N ASP A 92 -24.86 -2.20 -13.97
CA ASP A 92 -26.18 -2.18 -14.65
C ASP A 92 -26.38 -0.79 -15.26
N GLY A 93 -25.50 -0.50 -16.22
CA GLY A 93 -25.42 0.76 -16.94
C GLY A 93 -24.97 0.53 -18.36
N GLN A 94 -25.49 -0.51 -19.01
CA GLN A 94 -25.33 -0.68 -20.46
C GLN A 94 -26.46 -1.53 -21.06
N GLY A 95 -27.70 -1.14 -20.79
CA GLY A 95 -28.83 -1.43 -21.67
C GLY A 95 -28.86 -0.37 -22.77
N SER A 96 -28.23 -0.68 -23.90
CA SER A 96 -28.23 0.11 -25.13
C SER A 96 -29.63 0.55 -25.52
N LEU A 97 -29.77 1.81 -25.94
CA LEU A 97 -30.81 2.26 -26.86
C LEU A 97 -30.97 1.24 -28.00
N PHE A 98 -32.20 0.77 -28.24
CA PHE A 98 -32.95 0.75 -29.50
C PHE A 98 -34.30 0.03 -29.29
#